data_AF-A0A364UP88-F1
#
_entry.id   AF-A0A364UP88-F1
#
_cell.length_a   1.000
_cell.length_b   1.000
_cell.length_c   1.000
_cell.angle_alpha   90.00
_cell.angle_beta   90.00
_cell.angle_gamma   90.00
#
_symmetry.space_group_name_H-M   'P 1'
#
loop_
_entity.id
_entity.type
_entity.pdbx_description
1 polymer ?
#
loop_
_entity_poly.entity_id
_entity_poly.type
_entity_poly.pdbx_seq_one_letter_code
_entity_poly.pdbx_strand_id
1 'polypeptide(L)' 'MIGSIMNSLIGDEITDNDMIGLCGNSGNSSKPHVHFQVSNQPSLIEGQSLKINFKNNRMPVKGEKICR' A
#
# COMPACT_ATOMS: atom_id res chain seq x y z
N MET A 1 -6.08 13.38 8.10
CA MET A 1 -5.63 12.77 6.83
C MET A 1 -5.58 13.89 5.81
N ILE A 2 -4.40 14.47 5.60
CA ILE A 2 -4.19 15.54 4.61
C ILE A 2 -3.70 14.86 3.34
N GLY A 3 -4.35 15.16 2.21
CA GLY A 3 -4.54 14.27 1.06
C GLY A 3 -3.28 13.67 0.43
N SER A 4 -3.42 12.43 -0.01
CA SER A 4 -2.56 11.82 -1.02
C SER A 4 -3.08 12.22 -2.40
N ILE A 5 -2.21 12.65 -3.31
CA ILE A 5 -2.57 12.80 -4.72
C ILE A 5 -2.50 11.39 -5.32
N MET A 6 -3.64 10.84 -5.73
CA MET A 6 -3.72 9.57 -6.47
C MET A 6 -3.65 9.86 -7.96
N ASN A 7 -2.74 9.19 -8.67
CA ASN A 7 -2.51 9.36 -10.11
C ASN A 7 -3.14 8.23 -10.95
N SER A 8 -3.85 7.29 -10.34
CA SER A 8 -4.48 6.14 -11.02
C SER A 8 -6.00 6.19 -10.90
N LEU A 9 -6.68 5.74 -11.95
CA LEU A 9 -8.14 5.62 -12.07
C LEU A 9 -8.62 4.20 -11.75
N ILE A 10 -9.92 4.08 -11.48
CA ILE A 10 -10.54 2.77 -11.26
C ILE A 10 -10.46 1.96 -12.56
N GLY A 11 -9.89 0.77 -12.47
CA GLY A 11 -9.74 -0.16 -13.59
C GLY A 11 -8.38 -0.11 -14.28
N ASP A 12 -7.49 0.79 -13.86
CA ASP A 12 -6.12 0.82 -14.38
C ASP A 12 -5.36 -0.46 -13.99
N GLU A 13 -4.67 -1.04 -14.96
CA GLU A 13 -3.60 -1.99 -14.69
C GLU A 13 -2.30 -1.22 -14.43
N ILE A 14 -1.66 -1.49 -13.29
CA ILE A 14 -0.41 -0.86 -12.88
C ILE A 14 0.73 -1.87 -12.89
N THR A 15 1.93 -1.42 -13.22
CA THR A 15 3.16 -2.20 -13.30
C THR A 15 4.18 -1.72 -12.26
N ASP A 16 5.33 -2.40 -12.19
CA ASP A 16 6.40 -1.94 -11.33
C ASP A 16 6.96 -0.58 -11.79
N ASN A 17 7.24 0.29 -10.81
CA ASN A 17 7.72 1.68 -10.99
C ASN A 17 6.64 2.71 -11.36
N ASP A 18 5.37 2.34 -11.48
CA ASP A 18 4.30 3.31 -11.66
C ASP A 18 4.04 4.14 -10.39
N MET A 19 4.11 5.47 -10.52
CA MET A 19 3.83 6.39 -9.42
C MET A 19 2.32 6.55 -9.24
N ILE A 20 1.72 5.72 -8.37
CA ILE A 20 0.28 5.73 -8.09
C ILE A 20 -0.15 6.88 -7.16
N GLY A 21 0.79 7.50 -6.46
CA GLY A 21 0.50 8.69 -5.68
C GLY A 21 1.63 9.16 -4.76
N LEU A 22 1.38 10.30 -4.10
CA LEU A 22 2.30 10.91 -3.14
C LEU A 22 1.79 10.71 -1.71
N CYS A 23 2.70 10.39 -0.78
CA CYS A 23 2.37 10.29 0.64
C CYS A 23 2.14 11.69 1.23
N GLY A 24 0.95 11.94 1.77
CA GLY A 24 0.64 13.17 2.51
C GLY A 24 1.23 13.15 3.93
N ASN A 25 1.40 14.34 4.52
CA ASN A 25 1.87 14.48 5.90
C ASN A 25 0.67 14.58 6.84
N SER A 26 0.53 13.66 7.81
CA SER A 26 -0.62 13.63 8.73
C SER A 26 -0.43 14.48 10.00
N GLY A 27 0.71 15.17 10.14
CA GLY A 27 0.95 16.20 11.16
C GLY A 27 1.22 15.69 12.58
N ASN A 28 1.05 14.40 12.87
CA ASN A 28 1.21 13.87 14.24
C ASN A 28 1.90 12.49 14.30
N SER A 29 2.78 12.19 13.33
CA SER A 29 3.56 10.95 13.35
C SER A 29 5.04 11.24 13.50
N SER A 30 5.70 10.50 14.39
CA SER A 30 7.12 10.63 14.67
C SER A 30 8.02 10.09 13.55
N LYS A 31 7.50 9.27 12.62
CA LYS A 31 8.25 8.71 11.48
C LYS A 31 7.35 8.47 10.25
N PRO A 32 7.88 8.64 9.02
CA PRO A 32 7.16 8.25 7.81
C PRO A 32 6.80 6.76 7.82
N HIS A 33 5.54 6.42 7.51
CA HIS A 33 5.07 5.04 7.39
C HIS A 33 3.88 4.98 6.42
N VAL A 34 3.65 3.80 5.82
CA VAL A 34 2.57 3.56 4.85
C VAL A 34 1.66 2.46 5.38
N HIS A 35 0.36 2.71 5.37
CA HIS A 35 -0.67 1.70 5.61
C HIS A 35 -1.34 1.39 4.28
N PHE A 36 -1.47 0.11 3.94
CA PHE A 36 -2.13 -0.34 2.73
C PHE A 36 -2.87 -1.65 2.96
N GLN A 37 -3.87 -1.91 2.13
CA GLN A 37 -4.66 -3.13 2.11
C GLN A 37 -4.83 -3.58 0.66
N VAL A 38 -4.74 -4.89 0.44
CA VAL A 38 -5.01 -5.51 -0.86
C VAL A 38 -6.20 -6.46 -0.69
N SER A 39 -7.23 -6.25 -1.50
CA SER A 39 -8.47 -7.02 -1.49
C SER A 39 -8.84 -7.45 -2.91
N ASN A 40 -9.56 -8.55 -3.04
CA ASN A 40 -10.05 -9.04 -4.34
C ASN A 40 -11.28 -8.29 -4.87
N GLN A 41 -11.88 -7.43 -4.05
CA GLN A 41 -13.06 -6.64 -4.39
C GLN A 41 -12.97 -5.25 -3.75
N PRO A 42 -13.67 -4.23 -4.31
CA PRO A 42 -13.75 -2.91 -3.71
C PRO A 42 -14.50 -2.86 -2.37
N SER A 43 -15.41 -3.81 -2.14
CA SER A 43 -16.20 -3.88 -0.90
C SER A 43 -15.31 -4.25 0.29
N LEU A 44 -15.29 -3.41 1.32
CA LEU A 44 -14.57 -3.67 2.58
C LEU A 44 -15.21 -4.79 3.41
N ILE A 45 -16.50 -5.06 3.21
CA ILE A 45 -17.26 -6.06 3.97
C ILE A 45 -17.22 -7.42 3.27
N GLU A 46 -17.41 -7.44 1.95
CA GLU A 46 -17.50 -8.67 1.16
C GLU A 46 -16.15 -9.10 0.59
N GLY A 47 -15.23 -8.13 0.41
CA GLY A 47 -13.90 -8.37 -0.12
C GLY A 47 -13.03 -9.18 0.83
N GLN A 48 -12.31 -10.13 0.26
CA GLN A 48 -11.34 -10.94 0.98
C GLN A 48 -9.95 -10.32 0.83
N SER A 49 -9.20 -10.30 1.92
CA SER A 49 -7.82 -9.83 1.91
C SER A 49 -6.94 -10.81 1.12
N LEU A 50 -6.13 -10.26 0.21
CA LEU A 50 -5.17 -11.01 -0.57
C LEU A 50 -3.81 -11.03 0.12
N LYS A 51 -3.14 -12.19 0.06
CA LYS A 51 -1.78 -12.34 0.56
C LYS A 51 -0.81 -11.64 -0.38
N ILE A 52 0.02 -10.75 0.17
CA ILE A 52 1.07 -10.06 -0.58
C ILE A 52 2.40 -10.82 -0.50
N ASN A 53 3.21 -10.67 -1.53
CA ASN A 53 4.62 -11.06 -1.54
C ASN A 53 5.47 -9.86 -1.97
N PHE A 54 6.62 -9.68 -1.34
CA PHE A 54 7.63 -8.79 -1.86
C PHE A 54 8.35 -9.44 -3.05
N LYS A 55 9.09 -8.61 -3.79
CA LYS A 55 9.94 -9.04 -4.90
C LYS A 55 10.80 -10.25 -4.48
N ASN A 56 11.03 -11.17 -5.42
CA ASN A 56 11.73 -12.44 -5.20
C ASN A 56 11.00 -13.41 -4.25
N ASN A 57 9.65 -13.45 -4.28
CA ASN A 57 8.80 -14.35 -3.48
C ASN A 57 9.02 -14.25 -1.96
N ARG A 58 9.46 -13.08 -1.49
CA ARG A 58 9.73 -12.88 -0.07
C ARG A 58 8.44 -12.53 0.65
N MET A 59 8.02 -13.38 1.58
CA MET A 59 6.83 -13.13 2.38
C MET A 59 7.13 -12.11 3.50
N PRO A 60 6.23 -11.14 3.75
CA PRO A 60 6.35 -10.25 4.90
C PRO A 60 6.20 -11.03 6.20
N VAL A 61 7.06 -10.74 7.19
CA VAL A 61 6.97 -11.28 8.56
C VAL A 61 6.61 -10.15 9.52
N LYS A 62 5.60 -10.36 10.36
CA LYS A 62 5.16 -9.35 11.34
C LYS A 62 6.32 -8.97 12.27
N GLY A 63 6.56 -7.66 12.39
CA GLY A 63 7.61 -7.12 13.28
C GLY A 63 9.02 -7.17 12.69
N GLU A 64 9.17 -7.63 11.45
CA GLU A 64 10.44 -7.62 10.76
C GLU A 64 10.96 -6.18 10.56
N LYS A 65 12.23 -5.96 10.88
CA LYS A 65 12.96 -4.74 10.56
C LYS A 65 13.97 -5.07 9.48
N ILE A 66 13.88 -4.39 8.34
CA ILE A 66 14.89 -4.50 7.29
C ILE A 66 16.02 -3.55 7.66
N CYS A 67 17.06 -4.08 8.29
CA CYS A 67 18.33 -3.37 8.46
C CYS A 67 19.09 -3.44 7.14
N ARG A 68 19.48 -2.28 6.60
CA ARG A 68 20.42 -2.19 5.48
C ARG A 68 21.84 -2.18 6.01
#